data_AF-A0A1E7MZH6-F1
#
_entry.id   AF-A0A1E7MZH6-F1
#
_cell.length_a   1.000
_cell.length_b   1.000
_cell.length_c   1.000
_cell.angle_alpha   90.00
_cell.angle_beta   90.00
_cell.angle_gamma   90.00
#
_symmetry.space_group_name_H-M   'P 1'
#
loop_
_entity.id
_entity.type
_entity.pdbx_description
1 polymer ?
#
loop_
_entity_poly.entity_id
_entity_poly.type
_entity_poly.pdbx_seq_one_letter_code
_entity_poly.pdbx_strand_id
1 'polypeptide(L)'
;MLKRNLARLGALAGVAALVTAATLGTASASTSAPSLSLGSSGAGVWCVQHDINDILHLGLSEDGQFGPATQAAVKTFQANWGLQQDGIVGPQTGNYLFYYGDSYYNGTANGYCYSHLPTTW
;
A
#
# COMPACT_ATOMS: atom_id res chain seq x y z
N MET A 1 -4.12 -63.69 -6.15
CA MET A 1 -3.64 -63.85 -4.76
C MET A 1 -2.18 -63.40 -4.67
N LEU A 2 -1.79 -62.84 -3.53
CA LEU A 2 -0.42 -62.66 -3.00
C LEU A 2 0.38 -61.38 -3.35
N LYS A 3 0.59 -60.57 -2.30
CA LYS A 3 1.68 -59.58 -2.14
C LYS A 3 3.01 -60.31 -1.91
N ARG A 4 4.15 -59.74 -2.37
CA ARG A 4 5.39 -59.70 -1.58
C ARG A 4 6.49 -58.79 -2.17
N ASN A 5 6.96 -57.89 -1.30
CA ASN A 5 8.14 -57.03 -1.38
C ASN A 5 9.45 -57.81 -1.63
N LEU A 6 10.41 -57.20 -2.32
CA LEU A 6 11.84 -57.24 -1.97
C LEU A 6 12.53 -55.93 -2.41
N ALA A 7 13.39 -55.43 -1.52
CA ALA A 7 14.12 -54.18 -1.63
C ALA A 7 15.64 -54.42 -1.76
N ARG A 8 16.31 -53.36 -2.23
CA ARG A 8 17.71 -52.93 -2.00
C ARG A 8 18.76 -53.24 -3.07
N LEU A 9 19.31 -52.15 -3.61
CA LEU A 9 20.72 -51.79 -3.82
C LEU A 9 20.67 -50.23 -3.91
N GLY A 10 21.36 -49.40 -3.14
CA GLY A 10 22.71 -49.48 -2.59
C GLY A 10 23.61 -48.51 -3.34
N ALA A 11 23.66 -47.23 -2.95
CA ALA A 11 24.78 -46.31 -3.23
C ALA A 11 24.70 -45.07 -2.32
N LEU A 12 25.75 -44.88 -1.51
CA LEU A 12 26.04 -43.68 -0.74
C LEU A 12 26.95 -42.76 -1.56
N ALA A 13 26.97 -41.48 -1.15
CA ALA A 13 28.02 -40.47 -1.30
C ALA A 13 27.81 -39.37 -2.37
N GLY A 14 27.85 -38.11 -1.91
CA GLY A 14 28.21 -36.95 -2.72
C GLY A 14 27.39 -35.69 -2.46
N VAL A 15 27.69 -34.94 -1.41
CA VAL A 15 27.18 -33.58 -1.18
C VAL A 15 27.92 -32.59 -2.08
N ALA A 16 27.19 -31.78 -2.86
CA ALA A 16 27.61 -30.42 -3.27
C ALA A 16 26.41 -29.66 -3.87
N ALA A 17 25.45 -29.27 -3.03
CA ALA A 17 24.49 -28.24 -3.41
C ALA A 17 25.17 -26.87 -3.26
N LEU A 18 25.70 -26.32 -4.35
CA LEU A 18 26.05 -24.90 -4.42
C LEU A 18 24.76 -24.10 -4.57
N VAL A 19 24.09 -23.86 -3.44
CA VAL A 19 23.08 -22.80 -3.36
C VAL A 19 23.86 -21.51 -3.23
N THR A 20 24.05 -20.79 -4.33
CA THR A 20 24.45 -19.39 -4.26
C THR A 20 23.32 -18.64 -3.58
N ALA A 21 23.52 -18.33 -2.30
CA ALA A 21 22.69 -17.38 -1.59
C ALA A 21 22.78 -16.04 -2.33
N ALA A 22 21.76 -15.73 -3.14
CA ALA A 22 21.53 -14.36 -3.56
C ALA A 22 21.39 -13.56 -2.27
N THR A 23 22.36 -12.70 -1.99
CA THR A 23 22.31 -11.74 -0.91
C THR A 23 21.02 -10.96 -1.10
N LEU A 24 20.02 -11.26 -0.25
CA LEU A 24 18.77 -10.53 -0.19
C LEU A 24 19.16 -9.08 0.00
N GLY A 25 19.06 -8.28 -1.05
CA GLY A 25 19.19 -6.85 -0.95
C GLY A 25 18.25 -6.42 0.16
N THR A 26 18.77 -5.71 1.16
CA THR A 26 17.93 -5.07 2.15
C THR A 26 17.03 -4.13 1.38
N ALA A 27 15.77 -4.53 1.17
CA ALA A 27 14.76 -3.59 0.73
C ALA A 27 14.70 -2.53 1.82
N SER A 28 15.24 -1.35 1.53
CA SER A 28 15.02 -0.19 2.36
C SER A 28 13.54 0.11 2.31
N ALA A 29 12.77 -0.34 3.30
CA ALA A 29 11.43 0.15 3.51
C ALA A 29 11.54 1.63 3.87
N SER A 30 11.11 2.50 2.96
CA SER A 30 10.99 3.94 3.24
C SER A 30 10.12 4.15 4.46
N THR A 31 10.55 5.01 5.38
CA THR A 31 9.89 5.30 6.68
C THR A 31 8.63 6.16 6.57
N SER A 32 8.10 6.36 5.36
CA SER A 32 6.76 6.96 5.16
C SER A 32 5.69 5.99 5.67
N ALA A 33 4.56 6.51 6.16
CA ALA A 33 3.43 5.67 6.56
C ALA A 33 3.16 4.55 5.53
N PRO A 34 2.82 3.32 5.96
CA PRO A 34 2.49 2.24 5.04
C PRO A 34 1.39 2.71 4.09
N SER A 35 1.53 2.40 2.80
CA SER A 35 0.57 2.82 1.78
C SER A 35 -0.85 2.39 2.16
N LEU A 36 -1.83 3.29 1.99
CA LEU A 36 -3.22 3.01 2.30
C LEU A 36 -3.92 2.41 1.07
N SER A 37 -4.62 1.31 1.26
CA SER A 37 -5.27 0.58 0.16
C SER A 37 -6.46 -0.22 0.68
N LEU A 38 -7.13 -0.98 -0.19
CA LEU A 38 -8.30 -1.77 0.17
C LEU A 38 -8.07 -2.61 1.44
N GLY A 39 -8.94 -2.42 2.44
CA GLY A 39 -8.85 -3.08 3.75
C GLY A 39 -8.06 -2.31 4.81
N SER A 40 -7.32 -1.25 4.46
CA SER A 40 -6.76 -0.30 5.43
C SER A 40 -7.88 0.35 6.25
N SER A 41 -7.56 0.76 7.48
CA SER A 41 -8.49 1.50 8.33
C SER A 41 -7.78 2.49 9.26
N GLY A 42 -8.54 3.42 9.84
CA GLY A 42 -8.07 4.40 10.83
C GLY A 42 -7.96 5.83 10.28
N ALA A 43 -7.29 6.69 11.04
CA ALA A 43 -7.23 8.14 10.78
C ALA A 43 -6.65 8.49 9.39
N GLY A 44 -5.66 7.75 8.91
CA GLY A 44 -5.11 7.97 7.56
C GLY A 44 -6.13 7.75 6.46
N VAL A 45 -7.01 6.76 6.61
CA VAL A 45 -8.09 6.51 5.65
C VAL A 45 -9.15 7.59 5.73
N TRP A 46 -9.49 8.03 6.94
CA TRP A 46 -10.41 9.16 7.13
C TRP A 46 -9.89 10.41 6.42
N CYS A 47 -8.60 10.72 6.57
CA CYS A 47 -7.95 11.83 5.86
C CYS A 47 -8.05 11.69 4.34
N VAL A 48 -7.80 10.49 3.78
CA VAL A 48 -8.00 10.25 2.33
C VAL A 48 -9.44 10.53 1.91
N GLN A 49 -10.43 10.07 2.68
CA GLN A 49 -11.85 10.27 2.37
C GLN A 49 -12.22 11.76 2.44
N HIS A 50 -11.78 12.44 3.50
CA HIS A 50 -12.01 13.86 3.75
C HIS A 50 -11.41 14.73 2.65
N ASP A 51 -10.13 14.54 2.35
CA ASP A 51 -9.43 15.31 1.31
C ASP A 51 -10.06 15.09 -0.07
N ILE A 52 -10.44 13.86 -0.40
CA ILE A 52 -11.11 13.58 -1.67
C ILE A 52 -12.52 14.23 -1.72
N ASN A 53 -13.26 14.27 -0.61
CA ASN A 53 -14.55 14.97 -0.55
C ASN A 53 -14.39 16.48 -0.75
N ASP A 54 -13.38 17.08 -0.12
CA ASP A 54 -13.08 18.50 -0.27
C ASP A 54 -12.69 18.85 -1.71
N ILE A 55 -11.91 17.98 -2.35
CA ILE A 55 -11.36 18.24 -3.69
C ILE A 55 -12.35 17.90 -4.81
N LEU A 56 -13.04 16.76 -4.71
CA LEU A 56 -13.86 16.20 -5.80
C LEU A 56 -15.36 16.21 -5.51
N HIS A 57 -15.78 16.55 -4.29
CA HIS A 57 -17.19 16.62 -3.88
C HIS A 57 -17.98 15.33 -4.13
N LEU A 58 -17.35 14.17 -3.90
CA LEU A 58 -17.93 12.85 -4.19
C LEU A 58 -18.87 12.31 -3.11
N GLY A 59 -18.91 12.94 -1.92
CA GLY A 59 -19.80 12.54 -0.83
C GLY A 59 -19.49 11.13 -0.27
N LEU A 60 -18.21 10.77 -0.19
CA LEU A 60 -17.76 9.55 0.46
C LEU A 60 -18.13 9.56 1.95
N SER A 61 -18.43 8.38 2.46
CA SER A 61 -18.45 8.14 3.90
C SER A 61 -17.05 8.34 4.46
N GLU A 62 -16.92 9.20 5.46
CA GLU A 62 -15.67 9.44 6.21
C GLU A 62 -15.65 8.56 7.46
N ASP A 63 -15.67 7.25 7.25
CA ASP A 63 -15.72 6.22 8.29
C ASP A 63 -14.35 5.66 8.66
N GLY A 64 -13.29 6.11 7.97
CA GLY A 64 -11.95 5.60 8.14
C GLY A 64 -11.79 4.15 7.69
N GLN A 65 -12.66 3.63 6.82
CA GLN A 65 -12.55 2.29 6.23
C GLN A 65 -12.26 2.37 4.72
N PHE A 66 -11.17 1.75 4.30
CA PHE A 66 -10.76 1.80 2.90
C PHE A 66 -11.49 0.70 2.14
N GLY A 67 -12.75 0.97 1.83
CA GLY A 67 -13.61 0.09 1.05
C GLY A 67 -13.51 0.31 -0.46
N PRO A 68 -14.29 -0.43 -1.26
CA PRO A 68 -14.33 -0.28 -2.71
C PRO A 68 -14.70 1.14 -3.19
N ALA A 69 -15.57 1.85 -2.46
CA ALA A 69 -15.93 3.23 -2.78
C ALA A 69 -14.73 4.17 -2.63
N THR A 70 -14.00 4.08 -1.51
CA THR A 70 -12.75 4.84 -1.29
C THR A 70 -11.73 4.52 -2.37
N GLN A 71 -11.56 3.24 -2.73
CA GLN A 71 -10.63 2.84 -3.80
C GLN A 71 -10.99 3.46 -5.16
N ALA A 72 -12.27 3.43 -5.54
CA ALA A 72 -12.73 4.01 -6.78
C ALA A 72 -12.47 5.52 -6.81
N ALA A 73 -12.73 6.21 -5.70
CA ALA A 73 -12.50 7.64 -5.58
C ALA A 73 -11.01 8.00 -5.63
N VAL A 74 -10.13 7.19 -5.02
CA VAL A 74 -8.68 7.34 -5.16
C VAL A 74 -8.24 7.20 -6.62
N LYS A 75 -8.82 6.26 -7.38
CA LYS A 75 -8.51 6.15 -8.83
C LYS A 75 -8.97 7.37 -9.61
N THR A 76 -10.16 7.92 -9.31
CA THR A 76 -10.64 9.17 -9.92
C THR A 76 -9.73 10.33 -9.60
N PHE A 77 -9.29 10.45 -8.34
CA PHE A 77 -8.29 11.43 -7.94
C PHE A 77 -7.00 11.23 -8.75
N GLN A 78 -6.39 10.05 -8.69
CA GLN A 78 -5.16 9.75 -9.43
C GLN A 78 -5.28 10.10 -10.93
N ALA A 79 -6.42 9.83 -11.56
CA ALA A 79 -6.69 10.20 -12.95
C ALA A 79 -6.64 11.72 -13.18
N ASN A 80 -7.25 12.52 -12.30
CA ASN A 80 -7.31 13.98 -12.42
C ASN A 80 -5.93 14.66 -12.28
N TRP A 81 -4.99 14.04 -11.55
CA TRP A 81 -3.63 14.55 -11.39
C TRP A 81 -2.58 13.83 -12.25
N GLY A 82 -2.99 12.94 -13.17
CA GLY A 82 -2.08 12.22 -14.06
C GLY A 82 -1.15 11.23 -13.32
N LEU A 83 -1.59 10.73 -12.17
CA LEU A 83 -0.90 9.71 -11.39
C LEU A 83 -1.25 8.30 -11.90
N GLN A 84 -0.49 7.30 -11.46
CA GLN A 84 -0.84 5.89 -11.66
C GLN A 84 -2.19 5.58 -10.99
N GLN A 85 -3.16 5.07 -11.75
CA GLN A 85 -4.54 4.80 -11.29
C GLN A 85 -4.70 3.41 -10.64
N ASP A 86 -3.83 3.08 -9.70
CA ASP A 86 -3.85 1.78 -9.01
C ASP A 86 -4.85 1.72 -7.84
N GLY A 87 -5.38 2.86 -7.39
CA GLY A 87 -6.25 2.96 -6.23
C GLY A 87 -5.52 2.77 -4.90
N ILE A 88 -4.20 2.95 -4.89
CA ILE A 88 -3.34 2.86 -3.71
C ILE A 88 -2.83 4.25 -3.37
N VAL A 89 -3.02 4.67 -2.13
CA VAL A 89 -2.45 5.93 -1.63
C VAL A 89 -1.04 5.64 -1.13
N GLY A 90 -0.07 5.75 -2.04
CA GLY A 90 1.35 5.79 -1.72
C GLY A 90 1.87 7.23 -1.54
N PRO A 91 3.19 7.43 -1.30
CA PRO A 91 3.76 8.74 -1.01
C PRO A 91 3.46 9.82 -2.05
N GLN A 92 3.47 9.48 -3.34
CA GLN A 92 3.10 10.42 -4.39
C GLN A 92 1.63 10.83 -4.33
N THR A 93 0.71 9.89 -4.15
CA THR A 93 -0.73 10.22 -4.05
C THR A 93 -1.01 11.00 -2.77
N GLY A 94 -0.41 10.62 -1.65
CA GLY A 94 -0.57 11.33 -0.38
C GLY A 94 0.01 12.74 -0.40
N ASN A 95 1.13 12.99 -1.10
CA ASN A 95 1.64 14.35 -1.28
C ASN A 95 0.65 15.25 -2.02
N TYR A 96 -0.02 14.71 -3.05
CA TYR A 96 -1.04 15.46 -3.80
C TYR A 96 -2.30 15.67 -2.97
N LEU A 97 -2.77 14.66 -2.24
CA LEU A 97 -3.88 14.82 -1.29
C LEU A 97 -3.57 15.89 -0.25
N PHE A 98 -2.37 15.88 0.33
CA PHE A 98 -1.95 16.90 1.30
C PHE A 98 -1.84 18.31 0.71
N TYR A 99 -1.39 18.44 -0.54
CA TYR A 99 -1.21 19.74 -1.17
C TYR A 99 -2.54 20.37 -1.64
N TYR A 100 -3.49 19.54 -2.08
CA TYR A 100 -4.76 20.01 -2.63
C TYR A 100 -5.96 19.83 -1.69
N GLY A 101 -5.86 18.91 -0.73
CA GLY A 101 -6.87 18.56 0.26
C GLY A 101 -6.71 19.37 1.55
N ASP A 102 -7.84 19.56 2.23
CA ASP A 102 -8.01 20.42 3.38
C ASP A 102 -7.68 21.90 3.09
N SER A 103 -8.71 22.60 2.62
CA SER A 103 -8.69 24.02 2.27
C SER A 103 -8.17 24.93 3.40
N TYR A 104 -8.29 24.48 4.65
CA TYR A 104 -7.93 25.26 5.82
C TYR A 104 -6.42 25.21 6.10
N TYR A 105 -5.74 24.11 5.72
CA TYR A 105 -4.32 23.90 6.02
C TYR A 105 -3.39 23.85 4.82
N ASN A 106 -3.90 23.85 3.58
CA ASN A 106 -3.15 23.85 2.29
C ASN A 106 -1.62 23.94 2.42
N GLY A 107 -0.97 22.77 2.51
CA GLY A 107 0.50 22.65 2.48
C GLY A 107 1.25 23.00 3.78
N THR A 108 0.57 23.24 4.90
CA THR A 108 1.21 23.49 6.20
C THR A 108 1.40 22.18 6.98
N ALA A 109 2.62 21.89 7.43
CA ALA A 109 2.96 20.69 8.21
C ALA A 109 2.22 20.57 9.58
N ASN A 110 1.39 21.55 9.93
CA ASN A 110 0.60 21.56 11.17
C ASN A 110 -0.83 21.01 10.99
N GLY A 111 -1.23 20.60 9.79
CA GLY A 111 -2.55 20.03 9.55
C GLY A 111 -2.69 18.63 10.15
N TYR A 112 -3.88 18.27 10.65
CA TYR A 112 -4.14 16.96 11.27
C TYR A 112 -3.76 15.81 10.34
N CYS A 113 -4.14 15.89 9.06
CA CYS A 113 -3.89 14.86 8.07
C CYS A 113 -2.45 14.73 7.60
N TYR A 114 -1.60 15.74 7.85
CA TYR A 114 -0.16 15.69 7.52
C TYR A 114 0.52 14.47 8.16
N SER A 115 0.20 14.17 9.43
CA SER A 115 0.80 13.06 10.17
C SER A 115 0.20 11.68 9.87
N HIS A 116 -0.87 11.63 9.06
CA HIS A 116 -1.65 10.42 8.81
C HIS A 116 -1.66 9.98 7.35
N LEU A 117 -1.29 10.86 6.43
CA LEU A 117 -1.10 10.52 5.02
C LEU A 117 0.32 9.99 4.77
N PRO A 118 0.49 9.02 3.85
CA PRO A 118 1.79 8.65 3.37
C PRO A 118 2.32 9.79 2.49
N THR A 119 3.26 10.56 3.02
CA THR A 119 3.89 11.70 2.34
C THR A 119 5.43 11.58 2.41
N THR A 120 6.15 12.42 1.67
CA THR A 120 7.63 12.45 1.66
C THR A 120 8.25 13.75 2.19
N TRP A 121 7.45 14.63 2.82
CA TRP A 121 7.89 15.96 3.27
C TRP A 121 8.34 15.96 4.72
#